data_AF-A0A7W0TUW8-F1
#
_entry.id   AF-A0A7W0TUW8-F1
#
_cell.length_a   1.000
_cell.length_b   1.000
_cell.length_c   1.000
_cell.angle_alpha   90.00
_cell.angle_beta   90.00
_cell.angle_gamma   90.00
#
_symmetry.space_group_name_H-M   'P 1'
#
loop_
_entity.id
_entity.type
_entity.pdbx_description
1 polymer ?
#
loop_
_entity_poly.entity_id
_entity_poly.type
_entity_poly.pdbx_seq_one_letter_code
_entity_poly.pdbx_strand_id
1 'polypeptide(L)'
;MPPPLRIAHLADTHLGYRALGRTEPGGYRNQRSVDIETAFERVVDSLLGREVDLVLHAGDVFHHTRPSWTTLGVFVRHMRRIEEAGIPALVIAGNHDTPRLRQSGSVSDLLALALPKIRFVAGYELEEVPFPELELVVHAVPHGALVNPDPAFVLPVPGRRNIVVTHGLAAGVQTRGHEPGEERLAPDLLDPGADYVALGHFHLGGQPTRNAWYSGSTERMGWGDEEATPGYNLVTLDEAGAVAVEHVPIPARPMKTLAAIDGEGLLARELADIVLDRAAAFGDPTAMVRLELRGVPRQTRREVEGIVRREVGDRVWDLRVYTAADLLERFAEGRDEALPPLKELFARFVDEGQQQGIYDDRFAALFRERGSRALDEAQRQAAERSPDEGTAA
;
A
#
# COMPACT_ATOMS: atom_id res chain seq x y z
N MET A 1 -4.88 -18.59 -33.65
CA MET A 1 -4.77 -17.53 -32.64
C MET A 1 -5.07 -18.18 -31.30
N PRO A 2 -4.35 -17.83 -30.22
CA PRO A 2 -4.59 -18.40 -28.90
C PRO A 2 -6.04 -18.14 -28.46
N PRO A 3 -6.67 -19.03 -27.68
CA PRO A 3 -7.99 -18.78 -27.12
C PRO A 3 -7.97 -17.53 -26.22
N PRO A 4 -9.11 -16.87 -25.98
CA PRO A 4 -9.18 -15.77 -25.03
C PRO A 4 -8.70 -16.26 -23.64
N LEU A 5 -8.01 -15.37 -22.91
CA LEU A 5 -7.40 -15.68 -21.62
C LEU A 5 -7.90 -14.70 -20.56
N ARG A 6 -8.35 -15.23 -19.42
CA ARG A 6 -8.87 -14.49 -18.28
C ARG A 6 -7.95 -14.68 -17.07
N ILE A 7 -7.44 -13.58 -16.53
CA ILE A 7 -6.46 -13.59 -15.45
C ILE A 7 -7.02 -12.82 -14.26
N ALA A 8 -6.98 -13.43 -13.08
CA ALA A 8 -7.19 -12.70 -11.83
C ALA A 8 -5.85 -12.17 -11.34
N HIS A 9 -5.65 -10.85 -11.41
CA HIS A 9 -4.49 -10.16 -10.86
C HIS A 9 -4.87 -9.49 -9.54
N LEU A 10 -4.28 -9.95 -8.44
CA LEU A 10 -4.40 -9.39 -7.10
C LEU A 10 -3.02 -9.10 -6.49
N ALA A 11 -2.96 -8.28 -5.46
CA ALA A 11 -1.74 -7.96 -4.71
C ALA A 11 -2.11 -7.49 -3.30
N ASP A 12 -1.10 -7.23 -2.47
CA ASP A 12 -1.23 -6.43 -1.24
C ASP A 12 -2.34 -6.94 -0.31
N THR A 13 -2.36 -8.26 -0.09
CA THR A 13 -3.35 -8.91 0.79
C THR A 13 -2.99 -8.68 2.26
N HIS A 14 -1.71 -8.66 2.60
CA HIS A 14 -1.18 -8.47 3.95
C HIS A 14 -1.87 -9.32 5.03
N LEU A 15 -2.03 -10.62 4.76
CA LEU A 15 -2.55 -11.57 5.75
C LEU A 15 -1.74 -11.46 7.06
N GLY A 16 -2.46 -11.39 8.18
CA GLY A 16 -1.88 -11.19 9.51
C GLY A 16 -1.72 -9.72 9.92
N TYR A 17 -2.19 -8.77 9.13
CA TYR A 17 -2.31 -7.36 9.54
C TYR A 17 -3.21 -7.22 10.77
N ARG A 18 -2.77 -6.42 11.73
CA ARG A 18 -3.48 -6.17 13.00
C ARG A 18 -3.39 -4.69 13.35
N ALA A 19 -4.52 -4.11 13.76
CA ALA A 19 -4.55 -2.73 14.23
C ALA A 19 -5.66 -2.49 15.26
N LEU A 20 -5.60 -1.31 15.89
CA LEU A 20 -6.64 -0.71 16.73
C LEU A 20 -7.04 -1.50 18.00
N GLY A 21 -6.38 -2.62 18.29
CA GLY A 21 -6.54 -3.37 19.55
C GLY A 21 -7.92 -3.99 19.80
N ARG A 22 -8.88 -3.82 18.89
CA ARG A 22 -10.24 -4.37 18.99
C ARG A 22 -10.26 -5.85 18.61
N THR A 23 -11.10 -6.62 19.29
CA THR A 23 -11.32 -8.05 19.05
C THR A 23 -12.63 -8.30 18.32
N GLU A 24 -12.74 -9.45 17.65
CA GLU A 24 -14.00 -9.88 17.05
C GLU A 24 -15.09 -10.15 18.10
N PRO A 25 -16.38 -9.89 17.82
CA PRO A 25 -17.47 -10.20 18.74
C PRO A 25 -17.49 -11.69 19.14
N GLY A 26 -17.45 -11.97 20.44
CA GLY A 26 -17.48 -13.34 20.98
C GLY A 26 -16.20 -14.15 20.79
N GLY A 27 -15.16 -13.57 20.19
CA GLY A 27 -13.86 -14.20 19.97
C GLY A 27 -12.71 -13.47 20.67
N TYR A 28 -11.49 -13.95 20.38
CA TYR A 28 -10.24 -13.42 20.94
C TYR A 28 -9.28 -12.91 19.87
N ARG A 29 -9.64 -13.03 18.58
CA ARG A 29 -8.80 -12.58 17.48
C ARG A 29 -8.96 -11.08 17.26
N ASN A 30 -7.91 -10.44 16.77
CA ASN A 30 -7.98 -9.03 16.39
C ASN A 30 -8.92 -8.87 15.19
N GLN A 31 -9.89 -7.97 15.30
CA GLN A 31 -10.93 -7.80 14.28
C GLN A 31 -10.34 -7.40 12.91
N ARG A 32 -9.29 -6.57 12.86
CA ARG A 32 -8.66 -6.19 11.58
C ARG A 32 -8.01 -7.38 10.87
N SER A 33 -7.42 -8.32 11.61
CA SER A 33 -6.96 -9.60 11.04
C SER A 33 -8.11 -10.36 10.39
N VAL A 34 -9.26 -10.43 11.06
CA VAL A 34 -10.45 -11.11 10.54
C VAL A 34 -10.99 -10.42 9.30
N ASP A 35 -11.00 -9.09 9.27
CA ASP A 35 -11.46 -8.32 8.11
C ASP A 35 -10.60 -8.62 6.87
N ILE A 36 -9.28 -8.67 7.05
CA ILE A 36 -8.29 -8.99 6.01
C ILE A 36 -8.44 -10.43 5.52
N GLU A 37 -8.56 -11.39 6.45
CA GLU A 37 -8.80 -12.81 6.12
C GLU A 37 -10.12 -12.99 5.34
N THR A 38 -11.17 -12.28 5.76
CA THR A 38 -12.50 -12.33 5.12
C THR A 38 -12.47 -11.68 3.73
N ALA A 39 -11.71 -10.59 3.56
CA ALA A 39 -11.55 -9.94 2.26
C ALA A 39 -10.83 -10.88 1.28
N PHE A 40 -9.76 -11.54 1.71
CA PHE A 40 -9.08 -12.55 0.89
C PHE A 40 -9.99 -13.74 0.54
N GLU A 41 -10.78 -14.24 1.50
CA GLU A 41 -11.78 -15.26 1.24
C GLU A 41 -12.76 -14.84 0.13
N ARG A 42 -13.30 -13.61 0.20
CA ARG A 42 -14.22 -13.07 -0.80
C ARG A 42 -13.59 -12.89 -2.18
N VAL A 43 -12.30 -12.52 -2.25
CA VAL A 43 -11.56 -12.48 -3.51
C VAL A 43 -11.51 -13.87 -4.13
N VAL A 44 -11.16 -14.89 -3.34
CA VAL A 44 -11.09 -16.28 -3.81
C VAL A 44 -12.46 -16.82 -4.20
N ASP A 45 -13.52 -16.53 -3.43
CA ASP A 45 -14.90 -16.87 -3.80
C ASP A 45 -15.30 -16.25 -5.15
N SER A 46 -14.99 -14.95 -5.33
CA SER A 46 -15.32 -14.21 -6.55
C SER A 46 -14.59 -14.76 -7.78
N LEU A 47 -13.28 -14.98 -7.70
CA LEU A 47 -12.51 -15.45 -8.85
C LEU A 47 -12.88 -16.89 -9.26
N LEU A 48 -13.23 -17.76 -8.30
CA LEU A 48 -13.67 -19.13 -8.59
C LEU A 48 -14.99 -19.16 -9.35
N GLY A 49 -15.84 -18.13 -9.19
CA GLY A 49 -17.09 -17.99 -9.94
C GLY A 49 -16.96 -17.32 -11.32
N ARG A 50 -15.75 -16.96 -11.77
CA ARG A 50 -15.53 -16.08 -12.94
C ARG A 50 -14.75 -16.70 -14.10
N GLU A 51 -14.59 -18.02 -14.10
CA GLU A 51 -13.90 -18.77 -15.17
C GLU A 51 -12.53 -18.16 -15.49
N VAL A 52 -11.70 -17.97 -14.47
CA VAL A 52 -10.34 -17.47 -14.63
C VAL A 52 -9.41 -18.62 -15.01
N ASP A 53 -8.53 -18.38 -15.97
CA ASP A 53 -7.57 -19.35 -16.48
C ASP A 53 -6.24 -19.30 -15.71
N LEU A 54 -5.94 -18.19 -15.04
CA LEU A 54 -4.71 -17.97 -14.28
C LEU A 54 -4.94 -16.99 -13.13
N VAL A 55 -4.33 -17.26 -11.98
CA VAL A 55 -4.27 -16.32 -10.85
C VAL A 55 -2.84 -15.80 -10.68
N LEU A 56 -2.67 -14.48 -10.60
CA LEU A 56 -1.40 -13.81 -10.37
C LEU A 56 -1.49 -12.98 -9.08
N HIS A 57 -0.68 -13.33 -8.08
CA HIS A 57 -0.52 -12.52 -6.87
C HIS A 57 0.80 -11.74 -6.93
N ALA A 58 0.72 -10.42 -7.10
CA ALA A 58 1.86 -9.55 -7.35
C ALA A 58 2.59 -9.09 -6.06
N GLY A 59 2.76 -9.98 -5.08
CA GLY A 59 3.47 -9.68 -3.83
C GLY A 59 2.62 -9.15 -2.68
N ASP A 60 3.24 -9.08 -1.52
CA ASP A 60 2.67 -8.74 -0.20
C ASP A 60 1.47 -9.60 0.18
N VAL A 61 1.68 -10.91 0.11
CA VAL A 61 0.73 -11.90 0.63
C VAL A 61 0.58 -11.72 2.13
N PHE A 62 1.70 -11.58 2.85
CA PHE A 62 1.73 -11.48 4.30
C PHE A 62 2.11 -10.06 4.75
N HIS A 63 1.61 -9.66 5.91
CA HIS A 63 2.02 -8.38 6.50
C HIS A 63 3.45 -8.43 7.07
N HIS A 64 3.99 -9.62 7.32
CA HIS A 64 5.33 -9.81 7.87
C HIS A 64 6.00 -11.03 7.27
N THR A 65 7.33 -10.96 7.09
CA THR A 65 8.19 -12.05 6.58
C THR A 65 8.11 -13.36 7.38
N ARG A 66 7.62 -13.30 8.63
CA ARG A 66 7.37 -14.44 9.50
C ARG A 66 5.90 -14.45 9.94
N PRO A 67 4.97 -14.90 9.09
CA PRO A 67 3.56 -14.96 9.41
C PRO A 67 3.27 -15.99 10.51
N SER A 68 2.15 -15.82 11.22
CA SER A 68 1.71 -16.79 12.22
C SER A 68 1.20 -18.08 11.58
N TRP A 69 1.17 -19.18 12.34
CA TRP A 69 0.59 -20.44 11.88
C TRP A 69 -0.88 -20.31 11.46
N THR A 70 -1.65 -19.46 12.16
CA THR A 70 -3.04 -19.17 11.79
C THR A 70 -3.12 -18.47 10.45
N THR A 71 -2.27 -17.46 10.23
CA THR A 71 -2.18 -16.71 8.98
C THR A 71 -1.80 -17.61 7.80
N LEU A 72 -0.81 -18.50 8.00
CA LEU A 72 -0.43 -19.51 7.01
C LEU A 72 -1.57 -20.47 6.71
N GLY A 73 -2.28 -20.94 7.74
CA GLY A 73 -3.44 -21.81 7.59
C GLY A 73 -4.57 -21.17 6.76
N VAL A 74 -4.81 -19.87 6.92
CA VAL A 74 -5.77 -19.12 6.08
C VAL A 74 -5.30 -19.09 4.63
N PHE A 75 -4.06 -18.67 4.37
CA PHE A 75 -3.53 -18.61 3.01
C PHE A 75 -3.60 -19.97 2.30
N VAL A 76 -3.08 -21.01 2.94
CA VAL A 76 -3.08 -22.38 2.39
C VAL A 76 -4.50 -22.87 2.13
N ARG A 77 -5.46 -22.59 3.02
CA ARG A 77 -6.87 -22.99 2.82
C ARG A 77 -7.45 -22.42 1.53
N HIS A 78 -7.28 -21.12 1.29
CA HIS A 78 -7.89 -20.48 0.12
C HIS A 78 -7.13 -20.78 -1.17
N MET A 79 -5.79 -20.82 -1.14
CA MET A 79 -5.01 -21.23 -2.31
C MET A 79 -5.22 -22.69 -2.69
N ARG A 80 -5.48 -23.59 -1.71
CA ARG A 80 -5.87 -24.97 -1.99
C ARG A 80 -7.14 -25.04 -2.82
N ARG A 81 -8.13 -24.19 -2.53
CA ARG A 81 -9.39 -24.15 -3.31
C ARG A 81 -9.14 -23.81 -4.77
N ILE A 82 -8.21 -22.89 -5.06
CA ILE A 82 -7.78 -22.54 -6.42
C ILE A 82 -7.09 -23.75 -7.08
N GLU A 83 -6.20 -24.41 -6.35
CA GLU A 83 -5.49 -25.62 -6.82
C GLU A 83 -6.42 -26.81 -7.12
N GLU A 84 -7.44 -27.01 -6.28
CA GLU A 84 -8.46 -28.05 -6.42
C GLU A 84 -9.41 -27.76 -7.59
N ALA A 85 -9.66 -26.48 -7.88
CA ALA A 85 -10.39 -26.05 -9.08
C ALA A 85 -9.58 -26.24 -10.37
N GLY A 86 -8.30 -26.64 -10.27
CA GLY A 86 -7.43 -26.86 -11.43
C GLY A 86 -6.92 -25.57 -12.07
N ILE A 87 -7.07 -24.43 -11.39
CA ILE A 87 -6.64 -23.13 -11.90
C ILE A 87 -5.16 -22.94 -11.54
N PRO A 88 -4.26 -22.76 -12.51
CA PRO A 88 -2.87 -22.45 -12.22
C PRO A 88 -2.76 -21.09 -11.52
N ALA A 89 -1.76 -20.94 -10.66
CA ALA A 89 -1.47 -19.67 -10.03
C ALA A 89 0.03 -19.43 -9.85
N LEU A 90 0.40 -18.15 -9.86
CA LEU A 90 1.75 -17.66 -9.57
C LEU A 90 1.69 -16.57 -8.50
N VAL A 91 2.59 -16.67 -7.53
CA VAL A 91 2.73 -15.73 -6.42
C VAL A 91 4.18 -15.26 -6.39
N ILE A 92 4.42 -13.96 -6.54
CA ILE A 92 5.74 -13.38 -6.29
C ILE A 92 5.83 -12.88 -4.84
N ALA A 93 7.04 -12.75 -4.30
CA ALA A 93 7.26 -12.06 -3.02
C ALA A 93 7.26 -10.54 -3.18
N GLY A 94 6.55 -9.83 -2.30
CA GLY A 94 6.70 -8.38 -2.12
C GLY A 94 7.72 -8.01 -1.02
N ASN A 95 7.83 -6.73 -0.67
CA ASN A 95 8.79 -6.28 0.35
C ASN A 95 8.44 -6.79 1.76
N HIS A 96 7.15 -7.05 2.05
CA HIS A 96 6.74 -7.65 3.31
C HIS A 96 6.96 -9.17 3.37
N ASP A 97 7.09 -9.82 2.21
CA ASP A 97 7.38 -11.26 2.11
C ASP A 97 8.88 -11.56 2.05
N THR A 98 9.69 -10.66 1.48
CA THR A 98 11.14 -10.84 1.30
C THR A 98 11.93 -10.69 2.61
N PRO A 99 12.64 -11.74 3.07
CA PRO A 99 13.48 -11.63 4.27
C PRO A 99 14.63 -10.64 4.09
N ARG A 100 14.90 -9.82 5.11
CA ARG A 100 16.05 -8.87 5.09
C ARG A 100 17.42 -9.53 4.92
N LEU A 101 17.56 -10.78 5.38
CA LEU A 101 18.79 -11.56 5.23
C LEU A 101 18.51 -12.74 4.29
N ARG A 102 19.23 -12.80 3.16
CA ARG A 102 19.05 -13.85 2.14
C ARG A 102 19.11 -15.28 2.70
N GLN A 103 19.90 -15.48 3.77
CA GLN A 103 20.08 -16.79 4.42
C GLN A 103 18.88 -17.26 5.27
N SER A 104 17.89 -16.39 5.54
CA SER A 104 16.78 -16.71 6.44
C SER A 104 15.75 -17.69 5.85
N GLY A 105 15.83 -17.96 4.54
CA GLY A 105 14.82 -18.72 3.80
C GLY A 105 13.50 -17.96 3.66
N SER A 106 12.68 -18.32 2.67
CA SER A 106 11.37 -17.70 2.47
C SER A 106 10.28 -18.62 3.00
N VAL A 107 9.21 -18.03 3.56
CA VAL A 107 8.00 -18.81 3.88
C VAL A 107 7.39 -19.44 2.62
N SER A 108 7.69 -18.86 1.45
CA SER A 108 7.31 -19.39 0.14
C SER A 108 7.86 -20.78 -0.13
N ASP A 109 9.05 -21.13 0.38
CA ASP A 109 9.64 -22.47 0.21
C ASP A 109 8.79 -23.55 0.89
N LEU A 110 8.26 -23.24 2.08
CA LEU A 110 7.33 -24.11 2.80
C LEU A 110 5.97 -24.17 2.10
N LEU A 111 5.50 -23.03 1.60
CA LEU A 111 4.22 -22.96 0.89
C LEU A 111 4.25 -23.73 -0.43
N ALA A 112 5.37 -23.76 -1.14
CA ALA A 112 5.56 -24.55 -2.35
C ALA A 112 5.46 -26.06 -2.06
N LEU A 113 5.93 -26.52 -0.88
CA LEU A 113 5.72 -27.90 -0.44
C LEU A 113 4.25 -28.20 -0.12
N ALA A 114 3.55 -27.22 0.46
CA ALA A 114 2.14 -27.37 0.79
C ALA A 114 1.25 -27.33 -0.45
N LEU A 115 1.52 -26.44 -1.42
CA LEU A 115 0.66 -26.11 -2.56
C LEU A 115 1.41 -26.39 -3.88
N PRO A 116 1.61 -27.67 -4.25
CA PRO A 116 2.56 -28.06 -5.30
C PRO A 116 2.19 -27.62 -6.72
N LYS A 117 0.93 -27.26 -7.01
CA LYS A 117 0.53 -26.71 -8.33
C LYS A 117 0.55 -25.17 -8.36
N ILE A 118 0.83 -24.52 -7.23
CA ILE A 118 0.99 -23.06 -7.16
C ILE A 118 2.47 -22.73 -7.28
N ARG A 119 2.81 -21.81 -8.19
CA ARG A 119 4.20 -21.39 -8.40
C ARG A 119 4.51 -20.22 -7.48
N PHE A 120 5.55 -20.37 -6.67
CA PHE A 120 6.06 -19.31 -5.81
C PHE A 120 7.41 -18.84 -6.34
N VAL A 121 7.54 -17.53 -6.56
CA VAL A 121 8.78 -16.89 -6.98
C VAL A 121 9.15 -15.88 -5.91
N ALA A 122 10.02 -16.29 -4.98
CA ALA A 122 10.40 -15.49 -3.82
C ALA A 122 11.92 -15.32 -3.69
N GLY A 123 12.64 -15.66 -4.76
CA GLY A 123 14.09 -15.54 -4.84
C GLY A 123 14.56 -14.10 -5.07
N TYR A 124 15.82 -13.98 -5.46
CA TYR A 124 16.49 -12.71 -5.74
C TYR A 124 16.78 -12.55 -7.23
N GLU A 125 16.14 -13.32 -8.09
CA GLU A 125 16.37 -13.30 -9.54
C GLU A 125 15.04 -13.24 -10.26
N LEU A 126 15.06 -12.73 -11.49
CA LEU A 126 13.93 -12.86 -12.42
C LEU A 126 13.76 -14.33 -12.80
N GLU A 127 12.52 -14.82 -12.80
CA GLU A 127 12.17 -16.16 -13.25
C GLU A 127 11.16 -16.11 -14.41
N GLU A 128 11.48 -16.78 -15.52
CA GLU A 128 10.53 -17.01 -16.61
C GLU A 128 9.70 -18.27 -16.33
N VAL A 129 8.40 -18.10 -16.11
CA VAL A 129 7.48 -19.19 -15.79
C VAL A 129 6.55 -19.46 -16.98
N PRO A 130 6.79 -20.52 -17.77
CA PRO A 130 5.94 -20.86 -18.90
C PRO A 130 4.64 -21.53 -18.44
N PHE A 131 3.54 -21.16 -19.10
CA PHE A 131 2.22 -21.81 -19.04
C PHE A 131 1.87 -22.30 -20.47
N PRO A 132 2.35 -23.49 -20.88
CA PRO A 132 2.24 -23.96 -22.26
C PRO A 132 0.81 -24.07 -22.75
N GLU A 133 -0.12 -24.51 -21.89
CA GLU A 133 -1.55 -24.66 -22.21
C GLU A 133 -2.24 -23.31 -22.49
N LEU A 134 -1.68 -22.22 -21.98
CA LEU A 134 -2.20 -20.85 -22.15
C LEU A 134 -1.43 -20.06 -23.22
N GLU A 135 -0.44 -20.70 -23.89
CA GLU A 135 0.53 -20.07 -24.79
C GLU A 135 1.21 -18.81 -24.19
N LEU A 136 1.46 -18.84 -22.88
CA LEU A 136 1.86 -17.71 -22.06
C LEU A 136 3.22 -17.94 -21.40
N VAL A 137 4.01 -16.88 -21.26
CA VAL A 137 5.16 -16.80 -20.36
C VAL A 137 4.93 -15.67 -19.37
N VAL A 138 5.07 -15.99 -18.08
CA VAL A 138 5.06 -14.99 -17.01
C VAL A 138 6.49 -14.70 -16.59
N HIS A 139 6.93 -13.47 -16.75
CA HIS A 139 8.19 -12.92 -16.28
C HIS A 139 8.00 -12.45 -14.84
N ALA A 140 8.35 -13.30 -13.88
CA ALA A 140 8.16 -13.03 -12.47
C ALA A 140 9.41 -12.31 -11.91
N VAL A 141 9.22 -11.07 -11.48
CA VAL A 141 10.25 -10.21 -10.90
C VAL A 141 9.87 -9.94 -9.44
N PRO A 142 10.25 -10.82 -8.50
CA PRO A 142 9.95 -10.63 -7.08
C PRO A 142 10.69 -9.41 -6.53
N HIS A 143 10.23 -8.89 -5.40
CA HIS A 143 10.90 -7.79 -4.70
C HIS A 143 12.41 -8.06 -4.48
N GLY A 144 12.78 -9.29 -4.17
CA GLY A 144 14.18 -9.69 -4.01
C GLY A 144 15.05 -9.47 -5.26
N ALA A 145 14.48 -9.52 -6.46
CA ALA A 145 15.21 -9.23 -7.71
C ALA A 145 15.43 -7.72 -7.91
N LEU A 146 14.56 -6.88 -7.36
CA LEU A 146 14.65 -5.42 -7.45
C LEU A 146 15.72 -4.83 -6.54
N VAL A 147 16.05 -5.50 -5.44
CA VAL A 147 17.10 -5.05 -4.50
C VAL A 147 18.52 -5.36 -4.98
N ASN A 148 18.68 -6.01 -6.14
CA ASN A 148 19.99 -6.29 -6.70
C ASN A 148 20.63 -5.01 -7.29
N PRO A 149 21.97 -4.91 -7.29
CA PRO A 149 22.66 -3.80 -7.97
C PRO A 149 22.35 -3.76 -9.47
N ASP A 150 22.23 -4.94 -10.09
CA ASP A 150 21.86 -5.07 -11.49
C ASP A 150 20.34 -5.17 -11.60
N PRO A 151 19.68 -4.24 -12.30
CA PRO A 151 18.23 -4.24 -12.42
C PRO A 151 17.76 -5.43 -13.25
N ALA A 152 16.62 -6.02 -12.84
CA ALA A 152 15.96 -7.04 -13.64
C ALA A 152 15.57 -6.48 -15.02
N PHE A 153 15.88 -7.24 -16.06
CA PHE A 153 15.61 -6.87 -17.44
C PHE A 153 14.77 -7.96 -18.11
N VAL A 154 13.60 -7.59 -18.61
CA VAL A 154 12.64 -8.51 -19.22
C VAL A 154 12.81 -8.50 -20.74
N LEU A 155 12.90 -9.69 -21.34
CA LEU A 155 12.89 -9.88 -22.78
C LEU A 155 11.65 -10.71 -23.17
N PRO A 156 10.65 -10.11 -23.85
CA PRO A 156 9.48 -10.86 -24.30
C PRO A 156 9.85 -12.04 -25.20
N VAL A 157 9.23 -13.19 -24.94
CA VAL A 157 9.41 -14.42 -25.73
C VAL A 157 8.58 -14.32 -27.01
N PRO A 158 9.21 -14.36 -28.21
CA PRO A 158 8.48 -14.25 -29.47
C PRO A 158 7.47 -15.37 -29.67
N GLY A 159 6.29 -15.04 -30.20
CA GLY A 159 5.23 -16.01 -30.48
C GLY A 159 4.48 -16.53 -29.25
N ARG A 160 4.71 -15.93 -28.07
CA ARG A 160 3.96 -16.18 -26.83
C ARG A 160 3.28 -14.92 -26.35
N ARG A 161 2.24 -15.09 -25.53
CA ARG A 161 1.78 -14.01 -24.65
C ARG A 161 2.84 -13.79 -23.57
N ASN A 162 3.11 -12.54 -23.24
CA ASN A 162 4.13 -12.13 -22.27
C ASN A 162 3.47 -11.28 -21.19
N ILE A 163 3.56 -11.73 -19.95
CA ILE A 163 3.06 -10.99 -18.79
C ILE A 163 4.21 -10.78 -17.83
N VAL A 164 4.37 -9.56 -17.32
CA VAL A 164 5.30 -9.27 -16.22
C VAL A 164 4.52 -9.21 -14.93
N VAL A 165 5.06 -9.80 -13.86
CA VAL A 165 4.54 -9.65 -12.50
C VAL A 165 5.66 -9.10 -11.64
N THR A 166 5.45 -7.92 -11.04
CA THR A 166 6.44 -7.29 -10.18
C THR A 166 5.82 -6.49 -9.05
N HIS A 167 6.64 -6.08 -8.09
CA HIS A 167 6.19 -5.49 -6.84
C HIS A 167 7.07 -4.30 -6.46
N GLY A 168 6.57 -3.09 -6.63
CA GLY A 168 7.32 -1.86 -6.36
C GLY A 168 6.59 -0.62 -6.86
N LEU A 169 7.20 0.55 -6.67
CA LEU A 169 6.59 1.85 -6.97
C LEU A 169 6.93 2.33 -8.38
N ALA A 170 5.91 2.48 -9.23
CA ALA A 170 6.04 2.99 -10.59
C ALA A 170 6.37 4.48 -10.59
N ALA A 171 7.10 4.93 -11.62
CA ALA A 171 7.42 6.33 -11.81
C ALA A 171 6.14 7.19 -11.88
N GLY A 172 6.12 8.32 -11.16
CA GLY A 172 4.98 9.24 -11.13
C GLY A 172 3.90 8.90 -10.10
N VAL A 173 3.93 7.71 -9.48
CA VAL A 173 3.06 7.40 -8.34
C VAL A 173 3.63 8.05 -7.08
N GLN A 174 2.80 8.85 -6.40
CA GLN A 174 3.16 9.50 -5.15
C GLN A 174 2.47 8.79 -3.99
N THR A 175 3.26 8.31 -3.04
CA THR A 175 2.79 7.78 -1.76
C THR A 175 2.86 8.88 -0.69
N ARG A 176 1.97 8.82 0.30
CA ARG A 176 1.97 9.77 1.43
C ARG A 176 3.06 9.44 2.47
N GLY A 177 4.05 8.60 2.16
CA GLY A 177 5.12 8.14 3.04
C GLY A 177 6.01 7.09 2.36
N HIS A 178 7.19 6.83 2.91
CA HIS A 178 8.10 5.78 2.42
C HIS A 178 7.88 4.51 3.26
N GLU A 179 7.61 3.39 2.60
CA GLU A 179 7.53 2.09 3.28
C GLU A 179 8.90 1.40 3.34
N PRO A 180 9.32 0.81 4.47
CA PRO A 180 10.63 0.16 4.55
C PRO A 180 10.81 -0.92 3.48
N GLY A 181 11.88 -0.80 2.70
CA GLY A 181 12.15 -1.73 1.60
C GLY A 181 11.37 -1.45 0.33
N GLU A 182 10.67 -0.31 0.22
CA GLU A 182 10.09 0.14 -1.05
C GLU A 182 11.18 0.29 -2.12
N GLU A 183 10.94 -0.31 -3.29
CA GLU A 183 11.81 -0.19 -4.46
C GLU A 183 11.09 0.56 -5.58
N ARG A 184 11.81 1.44 -6.27
CA ARG A 184 11.28 2.14 -7.45
C ARG A 184 11.50 1.28 -8.69
N LEU A 185 10.42 1.09 -9.45
CA LEU A 185 10.47 0.30 -10.68
C LEU A 185 11.19 1.09 -11.77
N ALA A 186 12.14 0.42 -12.43
CA ALA A 186 12.77 0.94 -13.63
C ALA A 186 11.73 1.13 -14.74
N PRO A 187 11.82 2.19 -15.57
CA PRO A 187 10.91 2.40 -16.70
C PRO A 187 10.80 1.19 -17.63
N ASP A 188 11.89 0.47 -17.84
CA ASP A 188 11.95 -0.72 -18.70
C ASP A 188 11.09 -1.88 -18.17
N LEU A 189 10.85 -1.98 -16.85
CA LEU A 189 9.94 -2.98 -16.28
C LEU A 189 8.46 -2.58 -16.44
N LEU A 190 8.16 -1.29 -16.64
CA LEU A 190 6.81 -0.78 -16.83
C LEU A 190 6.37 -0.82 -18.30
N ASP A 191 7.31 -0.92 -19.23
CA ASP A 191 7.05 -1.11 -20.66
C ASP A 191 8.14 -1.98 -21.36
N PRO A 192 8.28 -3.26 -21.00
CA PRO A 192 9.28 -4.14 -21.62
C PRO A 192 8.85 -4.69 -22.98
N GLY A 193 7.74 -4.21 -23.55
CA GLY A 193 7.10 -4.83 -24.72
C GLY A 193 6.26 -6.08 -24.37
N ALA A 194 5.86 -6.23 -23.10
CA ALA A 194 4.92 -7.27 -22.66
C ALA A 194 3.46 -6.86 -22.93
N ASP A 195 2.57 -7.85 -23.02
CA ASP A 195 1.14 -7.64 -23.25
C ASP A 195 0.47 -7.00 -22.02
N TYR A 196 0.89 -7.41 -20.82
CA TYR A 196 0.37 -6.90 -19.55
C TYR A 196 1.44 -6.90 -18.46
N VAL A 197 1.43 -5.88 -17.60
CA VAL A 197 2.31 -5.77 -16.42
C VAL A 197 1.45 -5.68 -15.16
N ALA A 198 1.48 -6.75 -14.37
CA ALA A 198 0.79 -6.88 -13.09
C ALA A 198 1.67 -6.33 -11.95
N LEU A 199 1.26 -5.21 -11.37
CA LEU A 199 1.97 -4.54 -10.28
C LEU A 199 1.27 -4.75 -8.92
N GLY A 200 2.07 -4.99 -7.87
CA GLY A 200 1.70 -4.82 -6.46
C GLY A 200 2.56 -3.76 -5.78
N HIS A 201 2.31 -3.48 -4.49
CA HIS A 201 2.88 -2.45 -3.59
C HIS A 201 1.96 -1.25 -3.36
N PHE A 202 1.10 -0.90 -4.32
CA PHE A 202 0.29 0.33 -4.25
C PHE A 202 -1.21 0.04 -4.08
N HIS A 203 -1.73 0.42 -2.92
CA HIS A 203 -3.06 -0.01 -2.44
C HIS A 203 -4.27 0.60 -3.15
N LEU A 204 -4.15 1.78 -3.79
CA LEU A 204 -5.30 2.46 -4.41
C LEU A 204 -5.75 1.82 -5.72
N GLY A 205 -4.91 0.96 -6.33
CA GLY A 205 -5.09 0.51 -7.70
C GLY A 205 -4.84 1.64 -8.72
N GLY A 206 -4.76 1.27 -10.00
CA GLY A 206 -4.62 2.24 -11.08
C GLY A 206 -3.71 1.78 -12.21
N GLN A 207 -3.62 2.59 -13.26
CA GLN A 207 -2.88 2.30 -14.49
C GLN A 207 -1.75 3.34 -14.68
N PRO A 208 -0.57 3.16 -14.08
CA PRO A 208 0.53 4.12 -14.19
C PRO A 208 1.08 4.26 -15.62
N THR A 209 1.06 3.21 -16.42
CA THR A 209 1.47 3.22 -17.83
C THR A 209 0.45 2.45 -18.68
N ARG A 210 0.63 2.48 -20.01
CA ARG A 210 -0.32 1.85 -20.95
C ARG A 210 -0.63 0.39 -20.61
N ASN A 211 0.37 -0.41 -20.29
CA ASN A 211 0.20 -1.85 -20.07
C ASN A 211 0.39 -2.25 -18.60
N ALA A 212 0.74 -1.33 -17.70
CA ALA A 212 1.00 -1.63 -16.29
C ALA A 212 -0.14 -1.18 -15.39
N TRP A 213 -0.52 -2.06 -14.47
CA TRP A 213 -1.68 -1.89 -13.61
C TRP A 213 -1.36 -2.33 -12.19
N TYR A 214 -1.72 -1.50 -11.21
CA TYR A 214 -1.87 -1.92 -9.82
C TYR A 214 -3.27 -2.49 -9.63
N SER A 215 -3.36 -3.68 -9.02
CA SER A 215 -4.64 -4.26 -8.60
C SER A 215 -5.22 -3.58 -7.36
N GLY A 216 -4.35 -2.94 -6.55
CA GLY A 216 -4.72 -2.39 -5.26
C GLY A 216 -4.77 -3.46 -4.18
N SER A 217 -5.03 -3.04 -2.96
CA SER A 217 -5.11 -3.95 -1.82
C SER A 217 -6.46 -4.67 -1.76
N THR A 218 -6.51 -5.83 -1.11
CA THR A 218 -7.78 -6.56 -0.93
C THR A 218 -8.59 -6.03 0.26
N GLU A 219 -7.97 -5.26 1.16
CA GLU A 219 -8.60 -4.46 2.22
C GLU A 219 -7.77 -3.18 2.46
N ARG A 220 -8.30 -2.20 3.17
CA ARG A 220 -7.67 -0.99 3.67
C ARG A 220 -6.88 -1.30 4.94
N MET A 221 -5.63 -0.92 5.02
CA MET A 221 -4.82 -1.07 6.24
C MET A 221 -4.65 0.28 6.92
N GLY A 222 -4.23 1.29 6.15
CA GLY A 222 -3.94 2.62 6.64
C GLY A 222 -4.93 3.68 6.17
N TRP A 223 -4.83 4.88 6.75
CA TRP A 223 -5.61 6.05 6.29
C TRP A 223 -5.17 6.59 4.92
N GLY A 224 -4.08 6.06 4.35
CA GLY A 224 -3.76 6.23 2.94
C GLY A 224 -4.78 5.55 2.02
N ASP A 225 -5.42 4.48 2.50
CA ASP A 225 -6.29 3.60 1.72
C ASP A 225 -7.76 4.03 1.79
N GLU A 226 -8.08 5.20 2.36
CA GLU A 226 -9.47 5.69 2.46
C GLU A 226 -10.13 5.73 1.07
N GLU A 227 -9.39 6.16 0.06
CA GLU A 227 -9.83 6.24 -1.34
C GLU A 227 -9.65 4.93 -2.11
N ALA A 228 -9.05 3.90 -1.50
CA ALA A 228 -8.87 2.60 -2.15
C ALA A 228 -10.24 1.99 -2.47
N THR A 229 -10.31 1.28 -3.59
CA THR A 229 -11.40 0.35 -3.88
C THR A 229 -10.83 -1.05 -3.74
N PRO A 230 -11.01 -1.71 -2.58
CA PRO A 230 -10.37 -2.99 -2.37
C PRO A 230 -10.95 -4.06 -3.29
N GLY A 231 -10.11 -4.95 -3.81
CA GLY A 231 -10.52 -5.91 -4.82
C GLY A 231 -9.37 -6.54 -5.57
N TYR A 232 -9.59 -6.83 -6.84
CA TYR A 232 -8.59 -7.37 -7.76
C TYR A 232 -8.94 -6.98 -9.20
N ASN A 233 -7.99 -7.12 -10.12
CA ASN A 233 -8.23 -6.88 -11.54
C ASN A 233 -8.53 -8.20 -12.27
N LEU A 234 -9.63 -8.22 -13.02
CA LEU A 234 -9.93 -9.24 -14.02
C LEU A 234 -9.40 -8.76 -15.38
N VAL A 235 -8.36 -9.42 -15.87
CA VAL A 235 -7.69 -9.08 -17.13
C VAL A 235 -8.12 -10.06 -18.19
N THR A 236 -8.62 -9.57 -19.32
CA THR A 236 -8.99 -10.39 -20.48
C THR A 236 -8.07 -10.06 -21.64
N LEU A 237 -7.41 -11.07 -22.19
CA LEU A 237 -6.65 -10.99 -23.43
C LEU A 237 -7.45 -11.72 -24.51
N ASP A 238 -7.87 -11.02 -25.55
CA ASP A 238 -8.60 -11.64 -26.65
C ASP A 238 -7.67 -12.42 -27.62
N GLU A 239 -8.27 -13.02 -28.66
CA GLU A 239 -7.52 -13.77 -29.68
C GLU A 239 -6.56 -12.89 -30.49
N ALA A 240 -6.84 -11.60 -30.60
CA ALA A 240 -6.01 -10.61 -31.30
C ALA A 240 -4.92 -9.99 -30.41
N GLY A 241 -4.90 -10.33 -29.12
CA GLY A 241 -3.97 -9.78 -28.12
C GLY A 241 -4.42 -8.45 -27.51
N ALA A 242 -5.66 -8.01 -27.74
CA ALA A 242 -6.19 -6.83 -27.08
C ALA A 242 -6.43 -7.11 -25.60
N VAL A 243 -5.99 -6.20 -24.73
CA VAL A 243 -6.09 -6.33 -23.28
C VAL A 243 -7.21 -5.43 -22.76
N ALA A 244 -8.15 -6.02 -22.02
CA ALA A 244 -9.17 -5.32 -21.27
C ALA A 244 -9.00 -5.61 -19.77
N VAL A 245 -9.10 -4.59 -18.93
CA VAL A 245 -8.96 -4.71 -17.47
C VAL A 245 -10.23 -4.20 -16.81
N GLU A 246 -10.88 -5.07 -16.04
CA GLU A 246 -12.02 -4.75 -15.18
C GLU A 246 -11.57 -4.88 -13.72
N HIS A 247 -11.71 -3.81 -12.94
CA HIS A 247 -11.52 -3.92 -11.49
C HIS A 247 -12.78 -4.53 -10.84
N VAL A 248 -12.61 -5.63 -10.10
CA VAL A 248 -13.67 -6.33 -9.38
C VAL A 248 -13.60 -5.95 -7.90
N PRO A 249 -14.51 -5.09 -7.41
CA PRO A 249 -14.49 -4.64 -6.02
C PRO A 249 -14.97 -5.74 -5.07
N ILE A 250 -14.36 -5.79 -3.88
CA ILE A 250 -14.72 -6.70 -2.81
C ILE A 250 -15.16 -5.89 -1.58
N PRO A 251 -16.23 -6.31 -0.88
CA PRO A 251 -16.65 -5.63 0.34
C PRO A 251 -15.53 -5.61 1.39
N ALA A 252 -15.24 -4.41 1.87
CA ALA A 252 -14.17 -4.09 2.82
C ALA A 252 -14.71 -3.21 3.96
N ARG A 253 -13.99 -3.12 5.08
CA ARG A 253 -14.45 -2.27 6.18
C ARG A 253 -14.48 -0.81 5.71
N PRO A 254 -15.59 -0.08 5.92
CA PRO A 254 -15.65 1.32 5.53
C PRO A 254 -14.65 2.15 6.35
N MET A 255 -14.00 3.10 5.69
CA MET A 255 -13.06 4.04 6.29
C MET A 255 -13.43 5.46 5.86
N LYS A 256 -13.48 6.42 6.80
CA LYS A 256 -13.83 7.80 6.46
C LYS A 256 -13.15 8.86 7.31
N THR A 257 -12.61 9.89 6.67
CA THR A 257 -12.25 11.16 7.31
C THR A 257 -13.45 12.10 7.29
N LEU A 258 -13.95 12.47 8.46
CA LEU A 258 -15.01 13.47 8.61
C LEU A 258 -14.45 14.87 8.55
N ALA A 259 -15.33 15.83 8.28
CA ALA A 259 -14.97 17.25 8.27
C ALA A 259 -14.35 17.67 9.62
N ALA A 260 -13.27 18.45 9.52
CA ALA A 260 -12.57 18.98 10.68
C ALA A 260 -13.48 19.82 11.58
N ILE A 261 -13.11 19.94 12.85
CA ILE A 261 -13.75 20.83 13.81
C ILE A 261 -12.71 21.85 14.26
N ASP A 262 -13.07 23.12 14.17
CA ASP A 262 -12.37 24.18 14.89
C ASP A 262 -12.85 24.19 16.34
N GLY A 263 -11.94 23.96 17.26
CA GLY A 263 -12.22 23.85 18.68
C GLY A 263 -11.66 24.99 19.51
N GLU A 264 -11.25 26.09 18.87
CA GLU A 264 -10.81 27.28 19.59
C GLU A 264 -11.90 27.76 20.57
N GLY A 265 -11.53 27.92 21.84
CA GLY A 265 -12.41 28.40 22.90
C GLY A 265 -13.50 27.42 23.38
N LEU A 266 -13.62 26.22 22.79
CA LEU A 266 -14.60 25.21 23.20
C LEU A 266 -14.08 24.32 24.34
N LEU A 267 -14.97 23.94 25.24
CA LEU A 267 -14.64 22.99 26.31
C LEU A 267 -14.56 21.55 25.77
N ALA A 268 -13.81 20.69 26.46
CA ALA A 268 -13.61 19.31 26.04
C ALA A 268 -14.92 18.51 25.89
N ARG A 269 -15.90 18.74 26.76
CA ARG A 269 -17.22 18.07 26.68
C ARG A 269 -17.99 18.48 25.43
N GLU A 270 -18.07 19.79 25.16
CA GLU A 270 -18.76 20.33 23.99
C GLU A 270 -18.14 19.79 22.70
N LEU A 271 -16.80 19.79 22.62
CA LEU A 271 -16.08 19.21 21.50
C LEU A 271 -16.36 17.72 21.32
N ALA A 272 -16.36 16.95 22.41
CA ALA A 272 -16.62 15.52 22.35
C ALA A 272 -18.05 15.22 21.88
N ASP A 273 -19.04 16.00 22.31
CA ASP A 273 -20.44 15.87 21.84
C ASP A 273 -20.54 16.12 20.34
N ILE A 274 -19.91 17.20 19.83
CA ILE A 274 -19.87 17.49 18.38
C ILE A 274 -19.21 16.34 17.60
N VAL A 275 -18.10 15.79 18.11
CA VAL A 275 -17.40 14.66 17.48
C VAL A 275 -18.29 13.42 17.42
N LEU A 276 -18.95 13.08 18.53
CA LEU A 276 -19.84 11.92 18.64
C LEU A 276 -21.07 12.07 17.75
N ASP A 277 -21.68 13.25 17.71
CA ASP A 277 -22.83 13.54 16.84
C ASP A 277 -22.46 13.46 15.37
N ARG A 278 -21.28 13.96 14.99
CA ARG A 278 -20.79 13.87 13.60
C ARG A 278 -20.50 12.43 13.20
N ALA A 279 -19.96 11.62 14.10
CA ALA A 279 -19.77 10.18 13.88
C ALA A 279 -21.12 9.44 13.79
N ALA A 280 -22.10 9.77 14.65
CA ALA A 280 -23.44 9.19 14.58
C ALA A 280 -24.16 9.55 13.27
N ALA A 281 -24.01 10.79 12.80
CA ALA A 281 -24.59 11.26 11.54
C ALA A 281 -24.00 10.58 10.30
N PHE A 282 -22.80 9.98 10.39
CA PHE A 282 -22.24 9.16 9.32
C PHE A 282 -23.08 7.89 9.07
N GLY A 283 -23.71 7.34 10.12
CA GLY A 283 -24.73 6.31 9.99
C GLY A 283 -24.23 4.90 9.68
N ASP A 284 -22.94 4.63 9.88
CA ASP A 284 -22.35 3.30 9.66
C ASP A 284 -21.62 2.77 10.91
N PRO A 285 -22.24 1.85 11.66
CA PRO A 285 -21.67 1.28 12.88
C PRO A 285 -20.47 0.37 12.62
N THR A 286 -20.20 -0.01 11.37
CA THR A 286 -19.08 -0.89 10.99
C THR A 286 -17.84 -0.11 10.58
N ALA A 287 -17.94 1.21 10.42
CA ALA A 287 -16.89 2.03 9.84
C ALA A 287 -15.77 2.42 10.83
N MET A 288 -14.55 2.55 10.30
CA MET A 288 -13.47 3.29 10.93
C MET A 288 -13.58 4.75 10.54
N VAL A 289 -13.61 5.64 11.51
CA VAL A 289 -13.78 7.08 11.29
C VAL A 289 -12.66 7.86 11.97
N ARG A 290 -12.16 8.89 11.30
CA ARG A 290 -11.31 9.89 11.93
C ARG A 290 -11.81 11.31 11.71
N LEU A 291 -11.41 12.20 12.60
CA LEU A 291 -11.73 13.62 12.53
C LEU A 291 -10.54 14.46 13.02
N GLU A 292 -10.26 15.55 12.30
CA GLU A 292 -9.24 16.52 12.68
C GLU A 292 -9.80 17.58 13.64
N LEU A 293 -9.14 17.82 14.76
CA LEU A 293 -9.36 18.99 15.62
C LEU A 293 -8.32 20.07 15.34
N ARG A 294 -8.77 21.31 15.16
CA ARG A 294 -7.95 22.51 14.95
C ARG A 294 -8.12 23.46 16.13
N GLY A 295 -7.07 24.22 16.47
CA GLY A 295 -7.14 25.21 17.55
C GLY A 295 -7.32 24.63 18.96
N VAL A 296 -7.15 23.31 19.15
CA VAL A 296 -7.38 22.65 20.45
C VAL A 296 -6.06 22.38 21.18
N PRO A 297 -5.88 22.89 22.41
CA PRO A 297 -4.72 22.57 23.24
C PRO A 297 -4.58 21.07 23.51
N ARG A 298 -3.34 20.58 23.65
CA ARG A 298 -3.03 19.14 23.86
C ARG A 298 -3.79 18.52 25.05
N GLN A 299 -3.97 19.27 26.13
CA GLN A 299 -4.69 18.80 27.31
C GLN A 299 -6.18 18.58 27.02
N THR A 300 -6.86 19.59 26.46
CA THR A 300 -8.26 19.51 26.04
C THR A 300 -8.47 18.36 25.05
N ARG A 301 -7.55 18.18 24.09
CA ARG A 301 -7.62 17.06 23.13
C ARG A 301 -7.58 15.70 23.82
N ARG A 302 -6.68 15.47 24.77
CA ARG A 302 -6.59 14.20 25.51
C ARG A 302 -7.88 13.90 26.28
N GLU A 303 -8.51 14.93 26.82
CA GLU A 303 -9.82 14.81 27.48
C GLU A 303 -10.91 14.41 26.47
N VAL A 304 -10.96 15.07 25.31
CA VAL A 304 -11.87 14.72 24.19
C VAL A 304 -11.65 13.27 23.75
N GLU A 305 -10.42 12.85 23.49
CA GLU A 305 -10.08 11.47 23.10
C GLU A 305 -10.57 10.46 24.15
N GLY A 306 -10.40 10.78 25.44
CA GLY A 306 -10.87 9.95 26.55
C GLY A 306 -12.39 9.82 26.61
N ILE A 307 -13.10 10.93 26.39
CA ILE A 307 -14.58 10.94 26.35
C ILE A 307 -15.08 10.14 25.15
N VAL A 308 -14.59 10.47 23.94
CA VAL A 308 -14.99 9.84 22.69
C VAL A 308 -14.76 8.33 22.74
N ARG A 309 -13.61 7.88 23.27
CA ARG A 309 -13.33 6.44 23.41
C ARG A 309 -14.31 5.71 24.32
N ARG A 310 -14.83 6.37 25.36
CA ARG A 310 -15.82 5.78 26.29
C ARG A 310 -17.24 5.81 25.74
N GLU A 311 -17.58 6.83 24.96
CA GLU A 311 -18.97 7.15 24.60
C GLU A 311 -19.32 6.88 23.13
N VAL A 312 -18.35 6.51 22.29
CA VAL A 312 -18.60 6.17 20.87
C VAL A 312 -19.70 5.12 20.72
N GLY A 313 -19.72 4.10 21.58
CA GLY A 313 -20.72 3.03 21.56
C GLY A 313 -20.84 2.39 20.17
N ASP A 314 -22.07 2.22 19.70
CA ASP A 314 -22.38 1.61 18.39
C ASP A 314 -22.52 2.64 17.26
N ARG A 315 -22.04 3.88 17.44
CA ARG A 315 -22.14 4.93 16.40
C ARG A 315 -21.29 4.60 15.17
N VAL A 316 -20.06 4.15 15.41
CA VAL A 316 -19.07 3.72 14.42
C VAL A 316 -18.19 2.65 15.05
N TRP A 317 -17.53 1.83 14.23
CA TRP A 317 -16.70 0.75 14.74
C TRP A 317 -15.41 1.26 15.36
N ASP A 318 -14.80 2.32 14.84
CA ASP A 318 -13.68 3.01 15.50
C ASP A 318 -13.74 4.50 15.24
N LEU A 319 -13.37 5.32 16.22
CA LEU A 319 -13.39 6.78 16.11
C LEU A 319 -12.08 7.36 16.64
N ARG A 320 -11.31 7.94 15.74
CA ARG A 320 -10.02 8.57 16.06
C ARG A 320 -10.08 10.07 15.87
N VAL A 321 -9.65 10.78 16.90
CA VAL A 321 -9.41 12.22 16.81
C VAL A 321 -7.92 12.46 16.60
N TYR A 322 -7.57 13.43 15.75
CA TYR A 322 -6.17 13.79 15.48
C TYR A 322 -6.02 15.29 15.20
N THR A 323 -4.78 15.76 15.17
CA THR A 323 -4.39 17.12 14.76
C THR A 323 -3.37 17.04 13.62
N ALA A 324 -3.15 18.14 12.90
CA ALA A 324 -2.10 18.22 11.89
C ALA A 324 -0.71 17.87 12.45
N ALA A 325 -0.43 18.22 13.71
CA ALA A 325 0.82 17.87 14.39
C ALA A 325 0.98 16.36 14.58
N ASP A 326 -0.09 15.61 14.89
CA ASP A 326 -0.02 14.15 15.04
C ASP A 326 0.26 13.43 13.71
N LEU A 327 -0.12 14.04 12.58
CA LEU A 327 0.28 13.54 11.26
C LEU A 327 1.77 13.77 11.02
N LEU A 328 2.28 14.95 11.38
CA LEU A 328 3.69 15.33 11.23
C LEU A 328 4.63 14.53 12.14
N GLU A 329 4.23 14.23 13.39
CA GLU A 329 5.02 13.38 14.31
C GLU A 329 5.26 11.98 13.72
N ARG A 330 4.28 11.42 13.00
CA ARG A 330 4.43 10.13 12.32
C ARG A 330 5.38 10.15 11.12
N PHE A 331 5.65 11.32 10.55
CA PHE A 331 6.70 11.51 9.55
C PHE A 331 8.10 11.71 10.17
N ALA A 332 8.15 11.98 11.48
CA ALA A 332 9.38 12.11 12.25
C ALA A 332 9.78 10.77 12.91
N GLU A 333 8.82 9.92 13.29
CA GLU A 333 9.08 8.55 13.74
C GLU A 333 9.64 7.69 12.59
N GLY A 334 10.96 7.48 12.61
CA GLY A 334 11.75 6.90 11.51
C GLY A 334 13.02 7.71 11.20
N ARG A 335 13.14 8.91 11.77
CA ARG A 335 14.36 9.73 11.72
C ARG A 335 14.86 9.97 13.14
N ASP A 336 15.80 9.14 13.58
CA ASP A 336 16.44 9.21 14.91
C ASP A 336 17.46 10.37 15.04
N GLU A 337 17.61 11.19 14.02
CA GLU A 337 18.46 12.38 14.06
C GLU A 337 17.59 13.63 13.99
N ALA A 338 17.82 14.56 14.93
CA ALA A 338 17.33 15.92 14.82
C ALA A 338 17.66 16.43 13.41
N LEU A 339 16.63 16.69 12.60
CA LEU A 339 16.82 17.14 11.24
C LEU A 339 17.70 18.39 11.28
N PRO A 340 18.83 18.41 10.56
CA PRO A 340 19.62 19.63 10.43
C PRO A 340 18.75 20.73 9.83
N PRO A 341 19.10 22.01 10.03
CA PRO A 341 18.32 23.14 9.53
C PRO A 341 17.89 22.94 8.08
N LEU A 342 16.66 23.34 7.73
CA LEU A 342 16.06 23.08 6.41
C LEU A 342 16.96 23.51 5.22
N LYS A 343 17.76 24.56 5.41
CA LYS A 343 18.77 24.99 4.42
C LYS A 343 19.91 23.99 4.22
N GLU A 344 20.33 23.32 5.27
CA GLU A 344 21.37 22.30 5.23
C GLU A 344 20.85 21.05 4.51
N LEU A 345 19.61 20.64 4.79
CA LEU A 345 18.94 19.58 4.03
C LEU A 345 18.81 19.93 2.55
N PHE A 346 18.43 21.17 2.24
CA PHE A 346 18.36 21.63 0.86
C PHE A 346 19.73 21.66 0.17
N ALA A 347 20.79 22.07 0.87
CA ALA A 347 22.14 22.02 0.33
C ALA A 347 22.57 20.58 0.02
N ARG A 348 22.34 19.64 0.95
CA ARG A 348 22.62 18.20 0.74
C ARG A 348 21.85 17.63 -0.45
N PHE A 349 20.57 17.97 -0.59
CA PHE A 349 19.75 17.57 -1.73
C PHE A 349 20.31 18.05 -3.08
N VAL A 350 20.80 19.29 -3.13
CA VAL A 350 21.46 19.81 -4.36
C VAL A 350 22.79 19.12 -4.61
N ASP A 351 23.58 18.86 -3.56
CA ASP A 351 24.87 18.17 -3.66
C ASP A 351 24.71 16.71 -4.14
N GLU A 352 23.72 15.99 -3.64
CA GLU A 352 23.37 14.63 -4.06
C GLU A 352 22.99 14.59 -5.54
N GLY A 353 22.13 15.51 -6.00
CA GLY A 353 21.77 15.58 -7.42
C GLY A 353 22.95 15.98 -8.32
N GLN A 354 23.91 16.77 -7.83
CA GLN A 354 25.14 17.08 -8.56
C GLN A 354 26.07 15.86 -8.62
N GLN A 355 26.22 15.12 -7.53
CA GLN A 355 27.02 13.88 -7.49
C GLN A 355 26.46 12.76 -8.36
N GLN A 356 25.13 12.69 -8.48
CA GLN A 356 24.43 11.74 -9.34
C GLN A 356 24.38 12.17 -10.82
N GLY A 357 24.94 13.34 -11.16
CA GLY A 357 24.94 13.87 -12.54
C GLY A 357 23.56 14.35 -13.03
N ILE A 358 22.59 14.51 -12.13
CA ILE A 358 21.25 15.02 -12.43
C ILE A 358 21.30 16.54 -12.64
N TYR A 359 22.17 17.23 -11.89
CA TYR A 359 22.37 18.67 -11.99
C TYR A 359 23.76 19.00 -12.53
N ASP A 360 23.82 19.82 -13.58
CA ASP A 360 25.08 20.44 -13.99
C ASP A 360 25.54 21.50 -12.96
N ASP A 361 26.83 21.83 -12.97
CA ASP A 361 27.44 22.75 -12.00
C ASP A 361 26.75 24.13 -11.98
N ARG A 362 26.29 24.59 -13.15
CA ARG A 362 25.64 25.90 -13.29
C ARG A 362 24.23 25.88 -12.71
N PHE A 363 23.46 24.82 -12.97
CA PHE A 363 22.14 24.62 -12.42
C PHE A 363 22.21 24.43 -10.90
N ALA A 364 23.09 23.56 -10.41
CA ALA A 364 23.28 23.33 -8.98
C ALA A 364 23.61 24.63 -8.22
N ALA A 365 24.51 25.46 -8.77
CA ALA A 365 24.85 26.75 -8.18
C ALA A 365 23.65 27.72 -8.10
N LEU A 366 22.92 27.89 -9.22
CA LEU A 366 21.75 28.77 -9.28
C LEU A 366 20.60 28.26 -8.41
N PHE A 367 20.40 26.94 -8.36
CA PHE A 367 19.34 26.32 -7.59
C PHE A 367 19.60 26.43 -6.09
N ARG A 368 20.86 26.21 -5.67
CA ARG A 368 21.31 26.43 -4.29
C ARG A 368 21.07 27.88 -3.86
N GLU A 369 21.45 28.84 -4.69
CA GLU A 369 21.28 30.26 -4.41
C GLU A 369 19.80 30.66 -4.29
N ARG A 370 18.98 30.34 -5.30
CA ARG A 370 17.57 30.75 -5.34
C ARG A 370 16.73 30.02 -4.30
N GLY A 371 16.96 28.72 -4.13
CA GLY A 371 16.24 27.92 -3.14
C GLY A 371 16.57 28.36 -1.71
N SER A 372 17.84 28.66 -1.40
CA SER A 372 18.22 29.17 -0.08
C SER A 372 17.54 30.51 0.26
N ARG A 373 17.45 31.43 -0.72
CA ARG A 373 16.72 32.69 -0.55
C ARG A 373 15.21 32.48 -0.37
N ALA A 374 14.62 31.55 -1.12
CA ALA A 374 13.19 31.23 -0.97
C ALA A 374 12.89 30.62 0.41
N LEU A 375 13.81 29.81 0.94
CA LEU A 375 13.72 29.25 2.28
C LEU A 375 13.83 30.33 3.36
N ASP A 376 14.74 31.30 3.21
CA ASP A 376 14.80 32.47 4.10
C ASP A 376 13.51 33.27 4.12
N GLU A 377 12.95 33.53 2.94
CA GLU A 377 11.71 34.27 2.78
C GLU A 377 10.54 33.54 3.46
N ALA A 378 10.43 32.22 3.23
CA ALA A 378 9.41 31.39 3.84
C ALA A 378 9.55 31.32 5.36
N GLN A 379 10.78 31.23 5.89
CA GLN A 379 11.03 31.24 7.34
C GLN A 379 10.66 32.58 7.97
N ARG A 380 10.98 33.70 7.32
CA ARG A 380 10.56 35.05 7.77
C ARG A 380 9.05 35.20 7.77
N GLN A 381 8.37 34.81 6.70
CA GLN A 381 6.91 34.87 6.62
C GLN A 381 6.23 33.94 7.64
N ALA A 382 6.82 32.78 7.93
CA ALA A 382 6.32 31.89 8.98
C ALA A 382 6.49 32.49 10.38
N ALA A 383 7.62 33.18 10.64
CA ALA A 383 7.84 33.89 11.90
C ALA A 383 6.91 35.11 12.05
N GLU A 384 6.65 35.85 10.96
CA GLU A 384 5.74 37.01 10.94
C GLU A 384 4.25 36.62 11.05
N ARG A 385 3.88 35.40 10.65
CA ARG A 385 2.52 34.84 10.82
C ARG A 385 2.24 34.28 12.22
N SER A 386 3.22 34.35 13.12
CA SER A 386 3.04 34.15 14.56
C SER A 386 3.12 35.51 15.25
N PRO A 387 2.01 36.25 15.44
CA PRO A 387 2.06 37.48 16.21
C PRO A 387 2.18 37.15 17.70
N ASP A 388 3.29 37.58 18.29
CA ASP A 388 3.48 37.95 19.71
C ASP A 388 2.76 37.11 20.78
N GLU A 389 3.39 36.01 21.18
CA GLU A 389 3.51 35.74 22.62
C GLU A 389 4.53 36.72 23.22
N GLY A 390 4.04 37.86 23.73
CA GLY A 390 4.62 38.55 24.87
C GLY A 390 5.64 39.67 24.59
N THR A 391 5.22 40.92 24.77
CA THR A 391 5.61 41.79 25.92
C THR A 391 5.12 43.23 25.73
N ALA A 392 4.31 43.76 26.65
CA ALA A 392 4.45 45.12 27.19
C ALA A 392 3.43 45.42 28.32
N ALA A 393 4.00 45.73 29.49
CA ALA A 393 3.47 46.41 30.68
C ALA A 393 2.40 45.71 31.55
#